data_AF-A0A9Q1ACN6-F1
#
_entry.id   AF-A0A9Q1ACN6-F1
#
_cell.length_a   1.000
_cell.length_b   1.000
_cell.length_c   1.000
_cell.angle_alpha   90.00
_cell.angle_beta   90.00
_cell.angle_gamma   90.00
#
_symmetry.space_group_name_H-M   'P 1'
#
loop_
_entity.id
_entity.type
_entity.pdbx_description
1 polymer ?
#
loop_
_entity_poly.entity_id
_entity_poly.type
_entity_poly.pdbx_seq_one_letter_code
_entity_poly.pdbx_strand_id
1 'polypeptide(L)'
;MEGDKYLQQFLGETSMFNSIVLGHLLPSSWWVTLPHFLQTWLRNYIAGTLLYLISGFLWCFYIYYLKRNVYVPKDAIPSNRAMLLQIYVAMKAMPWYTLLPAVSEYMIENGWTKCFSSISEIGWFAYIIYLPMYLVIVEFGIYWMHRELHDIKPLYKYLHATHHIYNKQNTLSPFAGKFYNCRMKCKQLWMECGVFGKGIEVELAVKVDVASWLKISKVYPILRELD
;
A
#
# COMPACT_ATOMS: atom_id res chain seq x y z
N MET A 1 -16.69 23.55 -16.02
CA MET A 1 -17.99 22.85 -16.10
C MET A 1 -17.86 21.34 -16.34
N GLU A 2 -17.17 20.86 -17.39
CA GLU A 2 -17.02 19.41 -17.61
C GLU A 2 -15.92 18.77 -16.75
N GLY A 3 -14.78 19.45 -16.59
CA GLY A 3 -13.73 19.03 -15.64
C GLY A 3 -14.20 18.99 -14.18
N ASP A 4 -15.05 19.93 -13.77
CA ASP A 4 -15.60 19.95 -12.41
C ASP A 4 -16.51 18.74 -12.16
N LYS A 5 -17.37 18.39 -13.13
CA LYS A 5 -18.23 17.20 -13.04
C LYS A 5 -17.43 15.90 -12.94
N TYR A 6 -16.30 15.83 -13.66
CA TYR A 6 -15.42 14.67 -13.64
C TYR A 6 -14.71 14.52 -12.28
N LEU A 7 -14.24 15.62 -11.67
CA LEU A 7 -13.68 15.57 -10.30
C LEU A 7 -14.74 15.21 -9.25
N GLN A 8 -15.98 15.70 -9.42
CA GLN A 8 -17.10 15.34 -8.54
C GLN A 8 -17.44 13.85 -8.58
N GLN A 9 -17.16 13.15 -9.68
CA GLN A 9 -17.33 11.70 -9.76
C GLN A 9 -16.43 11.00 -8.74
N PHE A 10 -15.12 11.29 -8.74
CA PHE A 10 -14.17 10.69 -7.78
C PHE A 10 -14.51 11.04 -6.33
N LEU A 11 -14.87 12.30 -6.05
CA LEU A 11 -15.34 12.70 -4.72
C LEU A 11 -16.58 11.90 -4.28
N GLY A 12 -17.53 11.67 -5.19
CA GLY A 12 -18.72 10.88 -4.94
C GLY A 12 -18.40 9.41 -4.65
N GLU A 13 -17.51 8.81 -5.44
CA GLU A 13 -17.03 7.44 -5.26
C GLU A 13 -16.31 7.28 -3.91
N THR A 14 -15.35 8.15 -3.59
CA THR A 14 -14.65 8.14 -2.30
C THR A 14 -15.62 8.28 -1.13
N SER A 15 -16.58 9.21 -1.23
CA SER A 15 -17.61 9.42 -0.21
C SER A 15 -18.52 8.20 -0.03
N MET A 16 -18.86 7.53 -1.13
CA MET A 16 -19.61 6.27 -1.11
C MET A 16 -18.82 5.18 -0.39
N PHE A 17 -17.53 5.01 -0.71
CA PHE A 17 -16.68 4.03 -0.04
C PHE A 17 -16.49 4.33 1.45
N ASN A 18 -16.31 5.60 1.82
CA ASN A 18 -16.26 6.04 3.21
C ASN A 18 -17.55 5.64 3.93
N SER A 19 -18.71 5.91 3.32
CA SER A 19 -20.01 5.57 3.90
C SER A 19 -20.23 4.06 4.04
N ILE A 20 -19.80 3.26 3.06
CA ILE A 20 -19.90 1.80 3.12
C ILE A 20 -19.02 1.26 4.24
N VAL A 21 -17.74 1.59 4.29
CA VAL A 21 -16.83 0.97 5.27
C VAL A 21 -17.08 1.55 6.67
N LEU A 22 -17.09 2.88 6.81
CA LEU A 22 -17.21 3.53 8.12
C LEU A 22 -18.63 3.41 8.67
N GLY A 23 -19.66 3.51 7.82
CA GLY A 23 -21.05 3.40 8.26
C GLY A 23 -21.43 2.01 8.77
N HIS A 24 -20.81 0.94 8.26
CA HIS A 24 -21.06 -0.42 8.75
C HIS A 24 -20.21 -0.79 9.97
N LEU A 25 -19.04 -0.18 10.14
CA LEU A 25 -18.06 -0.59 11.16
C LEU A 25 -18.00 0.36 12.37
N LEU A 26 -18.38 1.62 12.22
CA LEU A 26 -18.28 2.64 13.26
C LEU A 26 -19.62 3.35 13.48
N PRO A 27 -19.95 3.75 14.71
CA PRO A 27 -21.06 4.65 14.97
C PRO A 27 -20.90 5.97 14.21
N SER A 28 -21.99 6.50 13.64
CA SER A 28 -21.96 7.72 12.82
C SER A 28 -21.34 8.93 13.55
N SER A 29 -21.51 9.01 14.86
CA SER A 29 -20.95 10.10 15.69
C SER A 29 -19.42 10.16 15.67
N TRP A 30 -18.73 9.07 15.31
CA TRP A 30 -17.27 9.00 15.35
C TRP A 30 -16.59 9.50 14.08
N TRP A 31 -17.30 9.50 12.95
CA TRP A 31 -16.66 9.76 11.65
C TRP A 31 -17.37 10.81 10.79
N VAL A 32 -18.68 11.03 10.95
CA VAL A 32 -19.43 11.98 10.11
C VAL A 32 -18.97 13.43 10.32
N THR A 33 -18.47 13.76 11.52
CA THR A 33 -17.95 15.10 11.85
C THR A 33 -16.51 15.32 11.40
N LEU A 34 -15.81 14.28 10.96
CA LEU A 34 -14.43 14.39 10.51
C LEU A 34 -14.36 15.04 9.12
N PRO A 35 -13.32 15.84 8.82
CA PRO A 35 -13.02 16.26 7.46
C PRO A 35 -12.95 15.08 6.50
N HIS A 36 -13.37 15.28 5.24
CA HIS A 36 -13.40 14.23 4.21
C HIS A 36 -12.09 13.45 4.10
N PHE A 37 -10.96 14.16 4.06
CA PHE A 37 -9.62 13.55 4.06
C PHE A 37 -9.38 12.58 5.23
N LEU A 38 -9.82 12.95 6.45
CA LEU A 38 -9.67 12.09 7.62
C LEU A 38 -10.64 10.92 7.60
N GLN A 39 -11.83 11.07 7.00
CA GLN A 39 -12.73 9.94 6.75
C GLN A 39 -12.08 8.95 5.78
N THR A 40 -11.54 9.43 4.67
CA THR A 40 -10.82 8.64 3.65
C THR A 40 -9.63 7.91 4.26
N TRP A 41 -8.81 8.59 5.06
CA TRP A 41 -7.69 7.95 5.78
C TRP A 41 -8.16 6.91 6.79
N LEU A 42 -9.20 7.20 7.58
CA LEU A 42 -9.76 6.27 8.56
C LEU A 42 -10.35 5.03 7.87
N ARG A 43 -11.04 5.20 6.74
CA ARG A 43 -11.54 4.13 5.89
C ARG A 43 -10.39 3.26 5.41
N ASN A 44 -9.32 3.86 4.87
CA ASN A 44 -8.13 3.13 4.42
C ASN A 44 -7.47 2.37 5.56
N TYR A 45 -7.34 2.99 6.73
CA TYR A 45 -6.74 2.36 7.91
C TYR A 45 -7.54 1.13 8.36
N ILE A 46 -8.86 1.24 8.48
CA ILE A 46 -9.73 0.14 8.92
C ILE A 46 -9.75 -0.97 7.87
N ALA A 47 -9.99 -0.64 6.60
CA ALA A 47 -10.03 -1.63 5.52
C ALA A 47 -8.67 -2.33 5.36
N GLY A 48 -7.57 -1.58 5.36
CA GLY A 48 -6.21 -2.11 5.28
C GLY A 48 -5.86 -3.01 6.47
N THR A 49 -6.24 -2.61 7.68
CA THR A 49 -6.04 -3.42 8.90
C THR A 49 -6.85 -4.71 8.85
N LEU A 50 -8.12 -4.66 8.46
CA LEU A 50 -8.97 -5.85 8.32
C LEU A 50 -8.40 -6.80 7.27
N LEU A 51 -8.02 -6.27 6.10
CA LEU A 51 -7.41 -7.05 5.05
C LEU A 51 -6.13 -7.73 5.54
N TYR A 52 -5.25 -6.99 6.22
CA TYR A 52 -4.01 -7.50 6.80
C TYR A 52 -4.28 -8.62 7.81
N LEU A 53 -5.13 -8.38 8.81
CA LEU A 53 -5.39 -9.34 9.89
C LEU A 53 -6.14 -10.59 9.41
N ILE A 54 -7.19 -10.42 8.59
CA ILE A 54 -7.99 -11.54 8.08
C ILE A 54 -7.14 -12.40 7.15
N SER A 55 -6.44 -11.80 6.19
CA SER A 55 -5.58 -12.56 5.26
C SER A 55 -4.45 -13.27 6.00
N GLY A 56 -3.79 -12.60 6.95
CA GLY A 56 -2.73 -13.18 7.76
C GLY A 56 -3.23 -14.33 8.63
N PHE A 57 -4.41 -14.16 9.24
CA PHE A 57 -5.05 -15.21 10.02
C PHE A 57 -5.41 -16.43 9.16
N LEU A 58 -6.10 -16.22 8.03
CA LEU A 58 -6.46 -17.31 7.12
C LEU A 58 -5.24 -18.06 6.60
N TRP A 59 -4.14 -17.34 6.31
CA TRP A 59 -2.90 -17.94 5.84
C TRP A 59 -2.18 -18.71 6.95
N CYS A 60 -2.15 -18.18 8.18
CA CYS A 60 -1.64 -18.90 9.35
C CYS A 60 -2.47 -20.17 9.62
N PHE A 61 -3.79 -20.07 9.57
CA PHE A 61 -4.70 -21.20 9.75
C PHE A 61 -4.46 -22.27 8.68
N TYR A 62 -4.35 -21.87 7.41
CA TYR A 62 -4.08 -22.80 6.32
C TYR A 62 -2.72 -23.51 6.47
N ILE A 63 -1.63 -22.77 6.70
CA ILE A 63 -0.28 -23.34 6.75
C ILE A 63 -0.04 -24.14 8.03
N TYR A 64 -0.38 -23.57 9.19
CA TYR A 64 0.01 -24.15 10.48
C TYR A 64 -1.00 -25.15 11.02
N TYR A 65 -2.27 -25.08 10.60
CA TYR A 65 -3.31 -25.99 11.04
C TYR A 65 -3.70 -26.99 9.95
N LEU A 66 -4.12 -26.55 8.76
CA LEU A 66 -4.62 -27.45 7.71
C LEU A 66 -3.52 -28.21 6.97
N LYS A 67 -2.38 -27.56 6.68
CA LYS A 67 -1.25 -28.13 5.91
C LYS A 67 0.03 -28.18 6.73
N ARG A 68 -0.11 -28.53 8.01
CA ARG A 68 1.00 -28.66 8.95
C ARG A 68 2.03 -29.66 8.40
N ASN A 69 3.32 -29.29 8.42
CA ASN A 69 4.46 -30.10 7.96
C ASN A 69 4.54 -30.35 6.45
N VAL A 70 3.67 -29.74 5.64
CA VAL A 70 3.78 -29.81 4.17
C VAL A 70 4.73 -28.73 3.67
N TYR A 71 4.55 -27.50 4.16
CA TYR A 71 5.29 -26.33 3.68
C TYR A 71 6.36 -25.84 4.65
N VAL A 72 6.23 -26.18 5.94
CA VAL A 72 7.13 -25.69 7.01
C VAL A 72 7.40 -26.85 7.97
N PRO A 73 8.67 -27.20 8.26
CA PRO A 73 9.00 -28.21 9.25
C PRO A 73 8.55 -27.76 10.66
N LYS A 74 8.25 -28.72 11.55
CA LYS A 74 7.67 -28.45 12.89
C LYS A 74 8.47 -27.42 13.69
N ASP A 75 9.78 -27.49 13.56
CA ASP A 75 10.78 -26.73 14.32
C ASP A 75 10.92 -25.29 13.79
N ALA A 76 10.33 -25.00 12.62
CA ALA A 76 10.34 -23.68 11.98
C ALA A 76 9.00 -22.93 12.14
N ILE A 77 8.04 -23.47 12.89
CA ILE A 77 6.80 -22.74 13.21
C ILE A 77 7.11 -21.65 14.24
N PRO A 78 6.84 -20.37 13.94
CA PRO A 78 7.12 -19.27 14.86
C PRO A 78 6.24 -19.37 16.11
N SER A 79 6.78 -18.95 17.25
CA SER A 79 6.02 -18.89 18.51
C SER A 79 4.93 -17.81 18.46
N ASN A 80 3.87 -17.98 19.25
CA ASN A 80 2.80 -16.98 19.37
C ASN A 80 3.35 -15.59 19.77
N ARG A 81 4.37 -15.55 20.63
CA ARG A 81 5.04 -14.30 21.02
C ARG A 81 5.72 -13.62 19.83
N ALA A 82 6.39 -14.39 18.97
CA ALA A 82 7.02 -13.85 17.76
C ALA A 82 5.98 -13.32 16.76
N MET A 83 4.86 -14.04 16.58
CA MET A 83 3.76 -13.61 15.72
C MET A 83 3.10 -12.32 16.24
N LEU A 84 2.79 -12.24 17.54
CA LEU A 84 2.21 -11.04 18.14
C LEU A 84 3.14 -9.83 18.02
N LEU A 85 4.45 -10.05 18.18
CA LEU A 85 5.44 -8.99 18.00
C LEU A 85 5.49 -8.50 16.54
N GLN A 86 5.37 -9.40 15.56
CA GLN A 86 5.30 -9.04 14.14
C GLN A 86 4.03 -8.23 13.83
N ILE A 87 2.87 -8.66 14.33
CA ILE A 87 1.63 -7.89 14.23
C ILE A 87 1.80 -6.51 14.85
N TYR A 88 2.36 -6.42 16.06
CA TYR A 88 2.58 -5.14 16.73
C TYR A 88 3.45 -4.17 15.93
N VAL A 89 4.55 -4.66 15.36
CA VAL A 89 5.43 -3.84 14.51
C VAL A 89 4.72 -3.41 13.23
N ALA A 90 3.96 -4.31 12.58
CA ALA A 90 3.17 -3.98 11.39
C ALA A 90 2.10 -2.93 11.70
N MET A 91 1.36 -3.09 12.81
CA MET A 91 0.31 -2.16 13.23
C MET A 91 0.84 -0.78 13.58
N LYS A 92 2.09 -0.65 14.06
CA LYS A 92 2.74 0.66 14.23
C LYS A 92 2.99 1.38 12.92
N ALA A 93 3.29 0.65 11.86
CA ALA A 93 3.55 1.21 10.54
C ALA A 93 2.24 1.46 9.75
N MET A 94 1.18 0.71 10.06
CA MET A 94 -0.07 0.71 9.31
C MET A 94 -0.69 2.10 9.08
N PRO A 95 -0.77 3.01 10.09
CA PRO A 95 -1.31 4.36 9.89
C PRO A 95 -0.60 5.16 8.78
N TRP A 96 0.71 4.98 8.65
CA TRP A 96 1.54 5.65 7.64
C TRP A 96 1.38 5.02 6.27
N TYR A 97 1.30 3.68 6.20
CA TYR A 97 1.04 2.97 4.95
C TYR A 97 -0.34 3.32 4.37
N THR A 98 -1.36 3.45 5.21
CA THR A 98 -2.72 3.80 4.77
C THR A 98 -2.90 5.30 4.54
N LEU A 99 -1.94 6.13 4.94
CA LEU A 99 -1.92 7.56 4.63
C LEU A 99 -1.58 7.83 3.16
N LEU A 100 -0.69 7.03 2.56
CA LEU A 100 -0.31 7.17 1.15
C LEU A 100 -1.49 7.11 0.18
N PRO A 101 -2.38 6.08 0.21
CA PRO A 101 -3.55 6.07 -0.65
C PRO A 101 -4.52 7.21 -0.32
N ALA A 102 -4.67 7.61 0.95
CA ALA A 102 -5.51 8.75 1.30
C ALA A 102 -5.00 10.08 0.70
N VAL A 103 -3.67 10.27 0.65
CA VAL A 103 -3.04 11.41 -0.03
C VAL A 103 -3.23 11.31 -1.55
N SER A 104 -3.09 10.12 -2.13
CA SER A 104 -3.34 9.88 -3.56
C SER A 104 -4.77 10.27 -3.95
N GLU A 105 -5.77 9.78 -3.20
CA GLU A 105 -7.18 10.12 -3.41
C GLU A 105 -7.42 11.63 -3.27
N TYR A 106 -6.83 12.27 -2.25
CA TYR A 106 -6.90 13.73 -2.10
C TYR A 106 -6.31 14.47 -3.31
N MET A 107 -5.18 14.00 -3.85
CA MET A 107 -4.57 14.60 -5.04
C MET A 107 -5.46 14.43 -6.27
N ILE A 108 -6.14 13.29 -6.43
CA ILE A 108 -7.09 13.04 -7.50
C ILE A 108 -8.30 13.97 -7.39
N GLU A 109 -8.90 14.05 -6.19
CA GLU A 109 -10.07 14.88 -5.90
C GLU A 109 -9.81 16.38 -6.13
N ASN A 110 -8.59 16.84 -5.90
CA ASN A 110 -8.18 18.23 -6.15
C ASN A 110 -7.68 18.47 -7.58
N GLY A 111 -7.71 17.47 -8.46
CA GLY A 111 -7.22 17.57 -9.84
C GLY A 111 -5.70 17.76 -9.95
N TRP A 112 -4.95 17.42 -8.89
CA TRP A 112 -3.50 17.47 -8.90
C TRP A 112 -2.93 16.35 -9.76
N THR A 113 -3.62 15.24 -9.94
CA THR A 113 -3.22 14.13 -10.82
C THR A 113 -4.28 13.85 -11.87
N LYS A 114 -3.88 13.19 -12.96
CA LYS A 114 -4.82 12.72 -13.98
C LYS A 114 -5.12 11.25 -13.71
N CYS A 115 -6.31 10.99 -13.15
CA CYS A 115 -6.86 9.67 -12.98
C CYS A 115 -7.88 9.39 -14.09
N PHE A 116 -8.06 8.11 -14.44
CA PHE A 116 -9.05 7.66 -15.41
C PHE A 116 -10.03 6.74 -14.71
N SER A 117 -11.33 7.01 -14.81
CA SER A 117 -12.35 6.20 -14.13
C SER A 117 -12.67 4.90 -14.87
N SER A 118 -12.37 4.85 -16.17
CA SER A 118 -12.61 3.69 -17.02
C SER A 118 -11.54 3.47 -18.10
N ILE A 119 -11.29 2.21 -18.46
CA ILE A 119 -10.41 1.81 -19.57
C ILE A 119 -10.92 2.41 -20.89
N SER A 120 -12.24 2.59 -21.05
CA SER A 120 -12.84 3.21 -22.24
C SER A 120 -12.35 4.64 -22.52
N GLU A 121 -11.89 5.37 -21.50
CA GLU A 121 -11.39 6.75 -21.66
C GLU A 121 -10.01 6.82 -22.33
N ILE A 122 -9.19 5.78 -22.15
CA ILE A 122 -7.83 5.71 -22.69
C ILE A 122 -7.70 4.68 -23.81
N GLY A 123 -8.62 3.73 -23.87
CA GLY A 123 -8.58 2.57 -24.76
C GLY A 123 -7.65 1.45 -24.28
N TRP A 124 -7.97 0.22 -24.68
CA TRP A 124 -7.23 -0.99 -24.31
C TRP A 124 -5.74 -0.93 -24.66
N PHE A 125 -5.39 -0.33 -25.80
CA PHE A 125 -3.99 -0.22 -26.22
C PHE A 125 -3.17 0.63 -25.26
N ALA A 126 -3.67 1.82 -24.88
CA ALA A 126 -3.00 2.68 -23.92
C ALA A 126 -2.93 2.03 -22.54
N TYR A 127 -4.00 1.35 -22.11
CA TYR A 127 -4.02 0.60 -20.86
C TYR A 127 -2.91 -0.47 -20.80
N ILE A 128 -2.75 -1.27 -21.86
CA ILE A 128 -1.73 -2.31 -21.97
C ILE A 128 -0.30 -1.73 -21.93
N ILE A 129 -0.10 -0.47 -22.31
CA ILE A 129 1.20 0.22 -22.22
C ILE A 129 1.41 0.86 -20.84
N TYR A 130 0.39 1.53 -20.31
CA TYR A 130 0.47 2.23 -19.04
C TYR A 130 0.63 1.28 -17.86
N LEU A 131 -0.02 0.11 -17.90
CA LEU A 131 0.11 -0.89 -16.83
C LEU A 131 1.57 -1.34 -16.59
N PRO A 132 2.32 -1.86 -17.58
CA PRO A 132 3.70 -2.26 -17.36
C PRO A 132 4.61 -1.06 -17.06
N MET A 133 4.36 0.11 -17.66
CA MET A 133 5.11 1.32 -17.34
C MET A 133 4.94 1.72 -15.87
N TYR A 134 3.71 1.66 -15.35
CA TYR A 134 3.41 1.87 -13.95
C TYR A 134 4.15 0.88 -13.06
N LEU A 135 4.11 -0.42 -13.39
CA LEU A 135 4.82 -1.45 -12.62
C LEU A 135 6.33 -1.19 -12.57
N VAL A 136 6.93 -0.77 -13.68
CA VAL A 136 8.37 -0.42 -13.73
C VAL A 136 8.67 0.78 -12.84
N ILE A 137 7.86 1.85 -12.90
CA ILE A 137 8.04 3.04 -12.07
C ILE A 137 7.91 2.71 -10.59
N VAL A 138 6.89 1.92 -10.21
CA VAL A 138 6.68 1.50 -8.82
C VAL A 138 7.84 0.62 -8.34
N GLU A 139 8.30 -0.33 -9.15
CA GLU A 139 9.43 -1.19 -8.79
C GLU A 139 10.70 -0.37 -8.56
N PHE A 140 10.98 0.57 -9.46
CA PHE A 140 12.12 1.47 -9.36
C PHE A 140 12.00 2.38 -8.13
N GLY A 141 10.82 2.97 -7.88
CA GLY A 141 10.58 3.80 -6.69
C GLY A 141 10.77 3.04 -5.38
N ILE A 142 10.27 1.80 -5.30
CA ILE A 142 10.48 0.93 -4.13
C ILE A 142 11.97 0.60 -3.95
N TYR A 143 12.69 0.32 -5.04
CA TYR A 143 14.13 0.06 -4.98
C TYR A 143 14.90 1.25 -4.39
N TRP A 144 14.65 2.47 -4.88
CA TRP A 144 15.33 3.66 -4.38
C TRP A 144 14.94 3.99 -2.95
N MET A 145 13.66 3.94 -2.59
CA MET A 145 13.26 4.14 -1.19
C MET A 145 13.92 3.10 -0.28
N HIS A 146 13.94 1.83 -0.66
CA HIS A 146 14.58 0.78 0.12
C HIS A 146 16.09 1.04 0.28
N ARG A 147 16.76 1.48 -0.79
CA ARG A 147 18.17 1.88 -0.76
C ARG A 147 18.42 3.08 0.15
N GLU A 148 17.60 4.11 0.06
CA GLU A 148 17.69 5.29 0.93
C GLU A 148 17.48 4.94 2.41
N LEU A 149 16.59 3.99 2.71
CA LEU A 149 16.42 3.45 4.06
C LEU A 149 17.68 2.78 4.60
N HIS A 150 18.56 2.28 3.73
CA HIS A 150 19.85 1.72 4.09
C HIS A 150 20.95 2.79 4.18
N ASP A 151 20.95 3.76 3.28
CA ASP A 151 21.99 4.78 3.18
C ASP A 151 21.85 5.87 4.28
N ILE A 152 20.61 6.19 4.70
CA ILE A 152 20.33 7.24 5.69
C ILE A 152 20.26 6.65 7.11
N LYS A 153 21.28 6.93 7.94
CA LYS A 153 21.44 6.34 9.29
C LYS A 153 20.21 6.45 10.21
N PRO A 154 19.51 7.59 10.32
CA PRO A 154 18.27 7.67 11.10
C PRO A 154 17.15 6.76 10.55
N LEU A 155 16.94 6.75 9.23
CA LEU A 155 15.93 5.90 8.61
C LEU A 155 16.24 4.41 8.82
N TYR A 156 17.51 4.05 8.69
CA TYR A 156 17.97 2.70 9.01
C TYR A 156 17.64 2.33 10.44
N LYS A 157 18.03 3.17 11.42
CA LYS A 157 17.87 2.87 12.84
C LYS A 157 16.40 2.76 13.28
N TYR A 158 15.54 3.67 12.81
CA TYR A 158 14.17 3.78 13.31
C TYR A 158 13.14 3.03 12.48
N LEU A 159 13.36 2.88 11.17
CA LEU A 159 12.38 2.27 10.25
C LEU A 159 12.86 0.94 9.68
N HIS A 160 14.16 0.78 9.41
CA HIS A 160 14.66 -0.37 8.66
C HIS A 160 15.28 -1.50 9.50
N ALA A 161 15.91 -1.19 10.62
CA ALA A 161 16.59 -2.17 11.47
C ALA A 161 15.62 -3.20 12.05
N THR A 162 14.42 -2.77 12.44
CA THR A 162 13.35 -3.65 12.92
C THR A 162 12.91 -4.68 11.87
N HIS A 163 12.98 -4.35 10.58
CA HIS A 163 12.68 -5.27 9.49
C HIS A 163 13.73 -6.39 9.38
N HIS A 164 15.02 -6.07 9.54
CA HIS A 164 16.12 -7.06 9.48
C HIS A 164 16.16 -7.99 10.69
N ILE A 165 15.67 -7.55 11.86
CA ILE A 165 15.60 -8.38 13.08
C ILE A 165 14.73 -9.64 12.86
N TYR A 166 13.72 -9.59 11.99
CA TYR A 166 12.82 -10.71 11.70
C TYR A 166 13.23 -11.56 10.49
N ASN A 167 14.44 -11.34 9.94
CA ASN A 167 14.94 -12.07 8.77
C ASN A 167 15.58 -13.43 9.12
N LYS A 168 15.54 -13.86 10.38
CA LYS A 168 15.99 -15.22 10.74
C LYS A 168 14.93 -16.22 10.24
N GLN A 169 15.37 -17.15 9.37
CA GLN A 169 14.54 -18.18 8.70
C GLN A 169 13.50 -18.84 9.62
N ASN A 170 13.83 -19.02 10.89
CA ASN A 170 13.03 -19.75 11.88
C ASN A 170 11.99 -18.88 12.61
N THR A 171 11.82 -17.61 12.21
CA THR A 171 10.87 -16.67 12.85
C THR A 171 9.86 -16.08 11.88
N LEU A 172 9.91 -16.42 10.59
CA LEU A 172 9.01 -15.87 9.57
C LEU A 172 7.61 -16.44 9.71
N SER A 173 6.66 -15.59 10.09
CA SER A 173 5.23 -15.90 9.99
C SER A 173 4.62 -15.13 8.82
N PRO A 174 3.40 -15.49 8.39
CA PRO A 174 2.63 -14.70 7.45
C PRO A 174 2.54 -13.22 7.85
N PHE A 175 2.49 -12.91 9.16
CA PHE A 175 2.51 -11.57 9.77
C PHE A 175 3.85 -10.83 9.69
N ALA A 176 4.94 -11.48 9.26
CA ALA A 176 6.20 -10.78 9.06
C ALA A 176 6.11 -9.87 7.83
N GLY A 177 6.53 -8.60 7.96
CA GLY A 177 6.52 -7.62 6.88
C GLY A 177 7.27 -8.05 5.60
N LYS A 178 8.17 -9.04 5.69
CA LYS A 178 8.84 -9.65 4.53
C LYS A 178 7.89 -10.52 3.67
N PHE A 179 6.90 -11.18 4.28
CA PHE A 179 5.89 -11.97 3.55
C PHE A 179 4.79 -11.08 2.95
N TYR A 180 4.40 -10.02 3.67
CA TYR A 180 3.50 -8.99 3.13
C TYR A 180 4.15 -8.20 1.98
N ASN A 181 5.39 -7.70 2.10
CA ASN A 181 6.02 -6.93 1.02
C ASN A 181 6.45 -7.76 -0.21
N CYS A 182 6.84 -9.02 -0.05
CA CYS A 182 7.37 -9.82 -1.17
C CYS A 182 6.29 -10.60 -1.94
N ARG A 183 5.14 -10.93 -1.33
CA ARG A 183 4.06 -11.69 -1.99
C ARG A 183 2.78 -10.91 -2.25
N MET A 184 2.53 -9.80 -1.55
CA MET A 184 1.45 -8.88 -1.93
C MET A 184 1.78 -8.07 -3.18
N LYS A 185 3.03 -7.97 -3.63
CA LYS A 185 3.33 -7.41 -4.96
C LYS A 185 2.53 -8.10 -6.07
N CYS A 186 2.27 -9.41 -5.97
CA CYS A 186 1.42 -10.15 -6.91
C CYS A 186 -0.07 -10.22 -6.54
N LYS A 187 -0.48 -9.92 -5.28
CA LYS A 187 -1.88 -10.06 -4.82
C LYS A 187 -2.59 -8.76 -4.50
N GLN A 188 -1.88 -7.69 -4.16
CA GLN A 188 -2.42 -6.33 -4.08
C GLN A 188 -2.97 -5.94 -5.46
N LEU A 189 -2.19 -6.19 -6.54
CA LEU A 189 -2.63 -6.10 -7.94
C LEU A 189 -3.81 -7.01 -8.31
N TRP A 190 -4.06 -8.09 -7.57
CA TRP A 190 -5.15 -9.03 -7.85
C TRP A 190 -6.41 -8.72 -7.02
N MET A 191 -6.28 -8.15 -5.83
CA MET A 191 -7.41 -7.74 -4.98
C MET A 191 -7.93 -6.36 -5.35
N GLU A 192 -7.07 -5.44 -5.79
CA GLU A 192 -7.47 -4.17 -6.42
C GLU A 192 -8.27 -4.44 -7.71
N CYS A 193 -7.93 -5.50 -8.47
CA CYS A 193 -8.66 -5.90 -9.68
C CYS A 193 -9.85 -6.86 -9.44
N GLY A 194 -9.98 -7.48 -8.26
CA GLY A 194 -10.80 -8.70 -8.11
C GLY A 194 -11.83 -8.72 -6.97
N VAL A 195 -11.73 -7.85 -5.96
CA VAL A 195 -12.62 -7.91 -4.78
C VAL A 195 -13.67 -6.79 -4.77
N PHE A 196 -13.42 -5.67 -5.46
CA PHE A 196 -14.39 -4.62 -5.66
C PHE A 196 -14.93 -4.67 -7.08
N GLY A 197 -15.99 -5.47 -7.26
CA GLY A 197 -16.70 -5.57 -8.52
C GLY A 197 -17.12 -4.20 -9.04
N LYS A 198 -16.69 -3.89 -10.27
CA LYS A 198 -17.07 -2.71 -11.06
C LYS A 198 -16.86 -1.37 -10.34
N GLY A 199 -15.63 -0.86 -10.29
CA GLY A 199 -15.45 0.55 -9.94
C GLY A 199 -14.10 0.99 -9.38
N ILE A 200 -13.08 0.13 -9.32
CA ILE A 200 -11.73 0.57 -8.92
C ILE A 200 -10.77 0.11 -10.00
N GLU A 201 -10.87 0.74 -11.18
CA GLU A 201 -9.87 0.61 -12.21
C GLU A 201 -8.69 1.53 -11.86
N VAL A 202 -7.57 0.89 -11.48
CA VAL A 202 -6.20 1.43 -11.41
C VAL A 202 -6.12 2.90 -10.98
N GLU A 203 -5.97 3.11 -9.67
CA GLU A 203 -5.68 4.42 -9.09
C GLU A 203 -4.36 4.98 -9.69
N LEU A 204 -4.52 5.82 -10.70
CA LEU A 204 -3.44 6.43 -11.48
C LEU A 204 -3.16 7.81 -10.89
N ALA A 205 -2.20 7.87 -9.97
CA ALA A 205 -1.66 9.10 -9.45
C ALA A 205 -0.13 9.10 -9.54
N VAL A 206 0.41 9.10 -10.77
CA VAL A 206 1.80 9.53 -11.00
C VAL A 206 1.80 11.03 -11.32
N LYS A 207 2.02 11.85 -10.30
CA LYS A 207 2.79 13.08 -10.47
C LYS A 207 3.99 13.04 -9.53
N VAL A 208 5.04 12.37 -9.97
CA VAL A 208 6.39 12.82 -9.62
C VAL A 208 6.68 13.94 -10.61
N ASP A 209 6.59 15.18 -10.14
CA ASP A 209 7.08 16.34 -10.89
C ASP A 209 8.58 16.16 -11.14
N VAL A 210 8.91 15.72 -12.36
CA VAL A 210 10.28 15.51 -12.83
C VAL A 210 11.09 16.81 -12.72
N ALA A 211 10.45 18.00 -12.76
CA ALA A 211 11.13 19.28 -12.59
C ALA A 211 11.53 19.57 -11.13
N SER A 212 10.75 19.09 -10.16
CA SER A 212 11.09 19.14 -8.73
C SER A 212 12.17 18.10 -8.38
N TRP A 213 12.13 16.91 -8.99
CA TRP A 213 13.15 15.87 -8.81
C TRP A 213 14.50 16.27 -9.43
N LEU A 214 14.49 16.94 -10.60
CA LEU A 214 15.71 17.50 -11.23
C LEU A 214 16.31 18.69 -10.46
N LYS A 215 15.54 19.37 -9.60
CA LYS A 215 16.09 20.39 -8.69
C LYS A 215 16.80 19.76 -7.49
N ILE A 216 16.31 18.62 -7.00
CA ILE A 216 16.94 17.88 -5.90
C ILE A 216 18.18 17.12 -6.39
N SER A 217 18.16 16.58 -7.60
CA SER A 217 19.31 15.88 -8.20
C SER A 217 20.49 16.79 -8.58
N LYS A 218 20.29 18.12 -8.64
CA LYS A 218 21.37 19.09 -8.86
C LYS A 218 22.20 19.43 -7.62
N VAL A 219 21.86 18.89 -6.44
CA VAL A 219 22.58 19.16 -5.18
C VAL A 219 23.67 18.12 -4.87
N TYR A 220 23.79 17.05 -5.66
CA TYR A 220 24.86 16.06 -5.46
C TYR A 220 25.58 15.77 -6.78
N PRO A 221 26.87 16.12 -6.91
CA PRO A 221 27.65 15.72 -8.06
C PRO A 221 27.87 14.20 -8.00
N ILE A 222 27.06 13.48 -8.76
CA ILE A 222 27.40 12.15 -9.25
C ILE A 222 28.58 12.34 -10.21
N LEU A 223 29.72 11.71 -9.90
CA LEU A 223 30.70 11.09 -10.82
C LEU A 223 32.10 11.05 -10.18
N ARG A 224 32.41 9.92 -9.53
CA ARG A 224 33.73 9.29 -9.27
C ARG A 224 33.51 8.26 -8.15
N GLU A 225 33.85 6.99 -8.23
CA GLU A 225 34.65 6.18 -9.14
C GLU A 225 34.01 4.79 -9.21
N LEU A 226 34.07 4.18 -10.39
CA LEU A 226 34.01 2.73 -10.54
C LEU A 226 35.41 2.22 -10.18
N ASP A 227 35.54 1.57 -9.03
CA ASP A 227 36.36 0.38 -8.76
C ASP A 227 36.00 -0.19 -7.38
#